data_AF-A0A0Q9ZE27-F1
#
_entry.id   AF-A0A0Q9ZE27-F1
#
_cell.length_a   1.000
_cell.length_b   1.000
_cell.length_c   1.000
_cell.angle_alpha   90.00
_cell.angle_beta   90.00
_cell.angle_gamma   90.00
#
_symmetry.space_group_name_H-M   'P 1'
#
loop_
_entity.id
_entity.type
_entity.pdbx_description
1 polymer ?
#
loop_
_entity_poly.entity_id
_entity_poly.type
_entity_poly.pdbx_seq_one_letter_code
_entity_poly.pdbx_strand_id
1 'polypeptide(L)'
;MISFYMVDTKNFVELFCVNKEKPELECNGKCELSKLAESDTSKEKPSYLDILQKEIALFYSASYSPQPKILAQNSLVDNEYLNNYRFLFTSEFILPPIV
;
A
#
# COMPACT_ATOMS: atom_id res chain seq x y z
N MET A 1 4.87 -8.93 -1.29
CA MET A 1 5.88 -9.83 -0.67
C MET A 1 7.21 -9.12 -0.40
N ILE A 2 7.73 -8.30 -1.33
CA ILE A 2 8.96 -7.51 -1.16
C ILE A 2 8.79 -6.51 -0.01
N SER A 3 7.66 -5.82 0.04
CA SER A 3 7.36 -4.88 1.13
C SER A 3 7.30 -5.58 2.50
N PHE A 4 6.78 -6.81 2.59
CA PHE A 4 6.82 -7.57 3.84
C PHE A 4 8.26 -7.96 4.23
N TYR A 5 9.08 -8.41 3.28
CA TYR A 5 10.51 -8.69 3.51
C TYR A 5 11.28 -7.46 4.02
N MET A 6 10.97 -6.26 3.50
CA MET A 6 11.59 -5.00 3.92
C MET A 6 11.15 -4.53 5.30
N VAL A 7 9.89 -4.76 5.67
CA VAL A 7 9.34 -4.34 6.97
C VAL A 7 9.73 -5.32 8.09
N ASP A 8 9.68 -6.62 7.81
CA ASP A 8 9.99 -7.66 8.80
C ASP A 8 10.68 -8.86 8.16
N THR A 9 11.99 -8.74 8.00
CA THR A 9 12.84 -9.77 7.41
C THR A 9 12.84 -11.06 8.24
N LYS A 10 12.72 -10.97 9.58
CA LYS A 10 12.75 -12.15 10.47
C LYS A 10 11.52 -13.02 10.25
N ASN A 11 10.33 -12.44 10.37
CA ASN A 11 9.09 -13.20 10.14
C ASN A 11 8.99 -13.69 8.70
N PHE A 12 9.47 -12.89 7.73
CA PHE A 12 9.51 -13.33 6.35
C PHE A 12 10.36 -14.60 6.17
N VAL A 13 11.58 -14.63 6.70
CA VAL A 13 12.46 -15.80 6.63
C VAL A 13 11.85 -17.00 7.35
N GLU A 14 11.28 -16.78 8.54
CA GLU A 14 10.62 -17.83 9.31
C GLU A 14 9.41 -18.42 8.60
N LEU A 15 8.65 -17.63 7.85
CA LEU A 15 7.45 -18.12 7.16
C LEU A 15 7.78 -18.77 5.80
N PHE A 16 8.70 -18.19 5.03
CA PHE A 16 8.87 -18.51 3.61
C PHE A 16 10.15 -19.26 3.24
N CYS A 17 11.19 -19.32 4.08
CA CYS A 17 12.36 -20.13 3.75
C CYS A 17 12.05 -21.63 3.86
N VAL A 18 12.44 -22.39 2.82
CA VAL A 18 12.24 -23.84 2.74
C VAL A 18 13.31 -24.64 3.51
N ASN A 19 14.48 -24.05 3.67
CA ASN A 19 15.69 -24.67 4.25
C ASN A 19 15.99 -24.15 5.66
N LYS A 20 14.96 -24.09 6.52
CA LYS A 20 15.10 -23.67 7.92
C LYS A 20 16.03 -24.57 8.74
N GLU A 21 16.07 -25.86 8.40
CA GLU A 21 16.91 -26.87 9.07
C GLU A 21 18.35 -26.88 8.54
N LYS A 22 18.64 -26.13 7.47
CA LYS A 22 19.96 -26.08 6.81
C LYS A 22 20.40 -24.63 6.59
N PRO A 23 20.76 -23.92 7.67
CA PRO A 23 21.17 -22.52 7.60
C PRO A 23 22.41 -22.29 6.72
N GLU A 24 23.26 -23.30 6.54
CA GLU A 24 24.45 -23.27 5.67
C GLU A 24 24.13 -23.06 4.17
N LEU A 25 22.87 -23.25 3.77
CA LEU A 25 22.39 -23.01 2.40
C LEU A 25 21.91 -21.56 2.18
N GLU A 26 22.00 -20.70 3.20
CA GLU A 26 21.91 -19.24 3.05
C GLU A 26 20.64 -18.70 2.36
N CYS A 27 19.45 -19.29 2.64
CA CYS A 27 18.18 -18.84 2.06
C CYS A 27 17.94 -17.36 2.28
N ASN A 28 17.85 -16.90 3.54
CA ASN A 28 17.66 -15.49 3.88
C ASN A 28 16.55 -14.79 3.06
N GLY A 29 15.48 -15.51 2.69
CA GLY A 29 14.40 -15.02 1.83
C GLY A 29 14.71 -15.00 0.33
N LYS A 30 15.97 -15.18 -0.09
CA LYS A 30 16.43 -15.10 -1.49
C LYS A 30 15.68 -16.05 -2.42
N CYS A 31 15.42 -17.29 -2.00
CA CYS A 31 14.74 -18.27 -2.85
C CYS A 31 13.35 -17.78 -3.29
N GLU A 32 12.60 -17.18 -2.36
CA GLU A 32 11.26 -16.70 -2.64
C GLU A 32 11.27 -15.36 -3.38
N LEU A 33 12.25 -14.49 -3.08
CA LEU A 33 12.50 -13.25 -3.81
C LEU A 33 12.94 -13.51 -5.27
N SER A 34 13.68 -14.59 -5.54
CA SER A 34 14.07 -14.99 -6.90
C SER A 34 12.86 -15.43 -7.72
N LYS A 35 11.94 -16.23 -7.14
CA LYS A 35 10.70 -16.64 -7.83
C LYS A 35 9.85 -15.45 -8.25
N LEU A 36 9.74 -14.45 -7.38
CA LEU A 36 9.10 -13.17 -7.66
C LEU A 36 9.70 -12.46 -8.88
N ALA A 37 11.04 -12.45 -8.99
CA ALA A 37 11.73 -11.82 -10.11
C ALA A 37 11.55 -12.59 -11.42
N GLU A 38 11.34 -13.91 -11.35
CA GLU A 38 11.12 -14.78 -12.51
C GLU A 38 9.66 -14.75 -13.00
N SER A 39 8.67 -14.62 -12.09
CA SER A 39 7.24 -14.60 -12.42
C SER A 39 6.82 -13.43 -13.30
N ASP A 40 7.56 -12.31 -13.27
CA ASP A 40 7.32 -11.16 -14.16
C ASP A 40 7.64 -11.48 -15.64
N THR A 41 8.31 -12.61 -15.92
CA THR A 41 8.77 -12.98 -17.27
C THR A 41 8.06 -14.20 -17.88
N SER A 42 7.32 -14.98 -17.10
CA SER A 42 6.69 -16.23 -17.58
C SER A 42 5.24 -16.00 -18.02
N LYS A 43 4.85 -16.60 -19.16
CA LYS A 43 3.46 -16.58 -19.68
C LYS A 43 2.58 -17.65 -19.03
N GLU A 44 2.93 -18.13 -17.84
CA GLU A 44 2.15 -19.15 -17.16
C GLU A 44 0.93 -18.54 -16.45
N LYS A 45 -0.12 -19.35 -16.26
CA LYS A 45 -1.32 -18.91 -15.54
C LYS A 45 -0.92 -18.48 -14.12
N PRO A 46 -1.29 -17.28 -13.68
CA PRO A 46 -0.92 -16.83 -12.34
C PRO A 46 -1.49 -17.78 -11.29
N SER A 47 -0.61 -18.26 -10.43
CA SER A 47 -0.94 -19.02 -9.22
C SER A 47 -1.72 -18.13 -8.24
N TYR A 48 -2.44 -18.75 -7.30
CA TYR A 48 -3.11 -18.02 -6.23
C TYR A 48 -2.14 -17.14 -5.41
N LEU A 49 -0.89 -17.56 -5.29
CA LEU A 49 0.17 -16.77 -4.65
C LEU A 49 0.55 -15.52 -5.45
N ASP A 50 0.50 -15.56 -6.78
CA ASP A 50 0.80 -14.41 -7.65
C ASP A 50 -0.28 -13.32 -7.52
N ILE A 51 -1.52 -13.72 -7.23
CA ILE A 51 -2.62 -12.77 -6.96
C ILE A 51 -2.40 -12.07 -5.61
N LEU A 52 -1.91 -12.81 -4.61
CA LEU A 52 -1.58 -12.27 -3.29
C LEU A 52 -0.31 -11.40 -3.29
N GLN A 53 0.50 -11.48 -4.35
CA GLN A 53 1.68 -10.63 -4.52
C GLN A 53 1.36 -9.20 -4.96
N LYS A 54 0.12 -8.86 -5.35
CA LYS A 54 -0.26 -7.48 -5.65
C LYS A 54 -0.08 -6.60 -4.43
N GLU A 55 1.05 -5.90 -4.39
CA GLU A 55 1.38 -5.00 -3.31
C GLU A 55 0.48 -3.77 -3.38
N ILE A 56 -0.08 -3.38 -2.23
CA ILE A 56 -0.79 -2.11 -2.10
C ILE A 56 0.30 -1.04 -2.02
N ALA A 57 0.38 -0.19 -3.05
CA ALA A 57 1.24 0.99 -3.02
C ALA A 57 0.69 1.98 -1.97
N LEU A 58 1.28 1.98 -0.77
CA LEU A 58 0.97 2.95 0.27
C LEU A 58 1.70 4.27 -0.04
N PHE A 59 0.96 5.23 -0.57
CA PHE A 59 1.45 6.60 -0.68
C PHE A 59 1.28 7.31 0.67
N TYR A 60 2.40 7.66 1.31
CA TYR A 60 2.42 8.42 2.56
C TYR A 60 3.19 9.72 2.36
N SER A 61 2.49 10.87 2.37
CA SER A 61 3.12 12.19 2.32
C SER A 61 3.22 12.79 3.71
N ALA A 62 4.40 12.68 4.34
CA ALA A 62 4.71 13.33 5.61
C ALA A 62 5.10 14.80 5.40
N SER A 63 4.17 15.64 4.91
CA SER A 63 4.33 17.12 4.95
C SER A 63 3.10 17.81 4.35
N TYR A 64 2.04 17.96 5.14
CA TYR A 64 1.07 19.01 4.92
C TYR A 64 1.24 20.06 6.02
N SER A 65 2.08 21.07 5.75
CA SER A 65 2.13 22.30 6.53
C SER A 65 1.36 23.35 5.74
N PRO A 66 0.08 23.62 6.06
CA PRO A 66 -0.66 24.68 5.37
C PRO A 66 0.00 26.02 5.70
N GLN A 67 0.73 26.58 4.73
CA GLN A 67 1.19 27.95 4.79
C GLN A 67 -0.04 28.88 4.76
N PRO A 68 -0.18 29.85 5.68
CA PRO A 68 -1.27 30.81 5.62
C PRO A 68 -1.08 31.70 4.39
N LYS A 69 -1.94 31.55 3.37
CA LYS A 69 -2.05 32.55 2.30
C LYS A 69 -2.68 33.80 2.89
N ILE A 70 -1.90 34.87 3.03
CA ILE A 70 -2.44 36.21 3.27
C ILE A 70 -3.17 36.62 1.99
N LEU A 71 -4.50 36.62 2.03
CA LEU A 71 -5.32 37.11 0.93
C LEU A 71 -5.33 38.64 0.99
N ALA A 72 -4.62 39.27 0.03
CA ALA A 72 -4.81 40.70 -0.23
C ALA A 72 -6.24 40.88 -0.78
N GLN A 73 -7.10 41.48 0.03
CA GLN A 73 -8.50 41.64 -0.29
C GLN A 73 -8.68 42.82 -1.25
N ASN A 74 -8.59 42.55 -2.55
CA ASN A 74 -9.11 43.44 -3.56
C ASN A 74 -10.54 43.01 -3.87
N SER A 75 -11.50 43.74 -3.32
CA SER A 75 -12.92 43.52 -3.56
C SER A 75 -13.27 43.86 -5.00
N LEU A 76 -13.30 42.82 -5.84
CA LEU A 76 -14.21 42.72 -6.98
C LEU A 76 -15.11 41.53 -6.67
N VAL A 77 -16.41 41.69 -6.83
CA VAL A 77 -17.41 40.68 -6.47
C VAL A 77 -17.15 39.42 -7.30
N ASP A 78 -16.55 38.42 -6.66
CA ASP A 78 -16.19 37.16 -7.29
C ASP A 78 -17.38 36.21 -7.28
N ASN A 79 -17.90 35.90 -8.48
CA ASN A 79 -18.75 34.74 -8.70
C ASN A 79 -17.89 33.48 -8.79
N GLU A 80 -17.00 33.28 -7.81
CA GLU A 80 -16.18 32.08 -7.76
C GLU A 80 -16.98 30.93 -7.17
N TYR A 81 -16.81 29.75 -7.75
CA TYR A 81 -17.38 28.52 -7.22
C TYR A 81 -16.78 28.23 -5.83
N LEU A 82 -17.56 28.52 -4.79
CA LEU A 82 -17.22 28.14 -3.43
C LEU A 82 -17.58 26.67 -3.22
N ASN A 83 -16.57 25.81 -3.26
CA ASN A 83 -16.77 24.40 -2.89
C ASN A 83 -16.95 24.29 -1.37
N ASN A 84 -18.19 24.26 -0.94
CA ASN A 84 -18.57 24.10 0.46
C ASN A 84 -18.59 22.62 0.91
N TYR A 85 -18.01 21.71 0.13
CA TYR A 85 -17.92 20.31 0.53
C TYR A 85 -17.08 20.19 1.81
N ARG A 86 -17.74 19.73 2.87
CA ARG A 86 -17.09 19.33 4.10
C ARG A 86 -17.27 17.83 4.25
N PHE A 87 -16.16 17.10 4.32
CA PHE A 87 -16.20 15.68 4.62
C PHE A 87 -16.83 15.48 6.01
N LEU A 88 -18.01 14.87 6.03
CA LEU A 88 -18.69 14.45 7.24
C LEU A 88 -18.34 12.99 7.47
N PHE A 89 -17.27 12.76 8.22
CA PHE A 89 -16.95 11.43 8.70
C PHE A 89 -18.12 10.94 9.58
N THR A 90 -18.79 9.88 9.15
CA THR A 90 -19.70 9.12 9.99
C THR A 90 -19.05 7.80 10.37
N SER A 91 -19.05 7.50 11.67
CA SER A 91 -18.64 6.21 12.20
C SER A 91 -19.78 5.19 12.17
N GLU A 92 -20.96 5.58 11.70
CA GLU A 92 -22.13 4.71 11.67
C GLU A 92 -22.06 3.76 10.49
N PHE A 93 -22.10 2.47 10.80
CA PHE A 93 -22.25 1.41 9.80
C PHE A 93 -23.72 1.35 9.39
N ILE A 94 -24.08 2.05 8.31
CA ILE A 94 -25.40 1.91 7.70
C ILE A 94 -25.44 0.53 7.03
N LEU A 95 -26.02 -0.44 7.72
CA LEU A 95 -26.28 -1.76 7.15
C LEU A 95 -27.37 -1.61 6.07
N PRO A 96 -27.22 -2.27 4.90
CA PRO A 96 -28.26 -2.26 3.89
C PRO A 96 -29.55 -2.90 4.43
N PRO A 97 -30.72 -2.50 3.91
CA PRO A 97 -31.98 -3.09 4.34
C PRO A 97 -31.97 -4.60 4.08
N ILE A 98 -32.40 -5.36 5.08
CA ILE A 98 -32.59 -6.80 4.97
C ILE A 98 -33.91 -7.02 4.22
N VAL A 99 -33.85 -7.72 3.09
CA VAL A 99 -35.01 -8.21 2.33
C VAL A 99 -35.36 -9.61 2.80
#